data_AF-A0A1H1A7F8-F1
#
_entry.id   AF-A0A1H1A7F8-F1
#
_cell.length_a   1.000
_cell.length_b   1.000
_cell.length_c   1.000
_cell.angle_alpha   90.00
_cell.angle_beta   90.00
_cell.angle_gamma   90.00
#
_symmetry.space_group_name_H-M   'P 1'
#
loop_
_entity.id
_entity.type
_entity.pdbx_description
1 polymer ?
#
loop_
_entity_poly.entity_id
_entity_poly.type
_entity_poly.pdbx_seq_one_letter_code
_entity_poly.pdbx_strand_id
1 'polypeptide(L)' 'MHFVNFRTDKSIGNSYVRGMGKLVSTKEVADEIGVARQTVSRWVREGVITPARRTAGGQSRFDLDEVKRQLKEHLGEEH' A
#
# COMPACT_ATOMS: atom_id res chain seq x y z
N MET A 1 -8.81 18.31 -3.43
CA MET A 1 -7.93 17.21 -3.01
C MET A 1 -6.95 16.94 -4.15
N HIS A 2 -5.64 16.95 -3.91
CA HIS A 2 -4.64 16.80 -4.99
C HIS A 2 -4.45 15.31 -5.30
N PHE A 3 -4.82 14.91 -6.52
CA PHE A 3 -4.66 13.56 -7.07
C PHE A 3 -3.20 13.08 -6.95
N VAL A 4 -3.06 11.78 -6.68
CA VAL A 4 -1.78 11.12 -6.41
C VAL A 4 -0.93 11.13 -7.68
N ASN A 5 0.10 11.98 -7.71
CA ASN A 5 1.03 12.10 -8.83
C ASN A 5 2.04 10.93 -8.76
N PHE A 6 1.84 9.91 -9.60
CA PHE A 6 2.72 8.76 -9.76
C PHE A 6 4.04 9.20 -10.41
N ARG A 7 5.06 9.48 -9.59
CA ARG A 7 6.44 9.68 -10.06
C ARG A 7 7.32 8.57 -9.52
N THR A 8 7.85 7.79 -10.45
CA THR A 8 8.71 6.62 -10.19
C THR A 8 10.15 7.06 -9.99
N ASP A 9 10.76 6.68 -8.88
CA ASP A 9 12.21 6.58 -8.75
C ASP A 9 12.60 5.17 -8.28
N LYS A 10 13.78 4.73 -8.74
CA LYS A 10 14.13 3.37 -9.16
C LYS A 10 14.95 2.62 -8.09
N SER A 11 14.65 1.32 -7.92
CA SER A 11 15.44 0.24 -7.27
C SER A 11 15.55 0.34 -5.73
N ILE A 12 15.39 -0.71 -4.91
CA ILE A 12 16.05 -2.04 -4.89
C ILE A 12 15.25 -3.03 -4.00
N GLY A 13 15.11 -4.29 -4.45
CA GLY A 13 15.22 -5.48 -3.59
C GLY A 13 13.95 -6.29 -3.31
N ASN A 14 13.90 -7.52 -3.88
CA ASN A 14 13.03 -8.66 -3.57
C ASN A 14 11.92 -8.98 -4.60
N SER A 15 12.31 -9.19 -5.86
CA SER A 15 11.43 -9.36 -7.03
C SER A 15 10.91 -10.78 -7.33
N TYR A 16 11.04 -11.81 -6.48
CA TYR A 16 10.68 -13.17 -6.92
C TYR A 16 9.89 -14.07 -5.94
N VAL A 17 9.15 -13.53 -4.96
CA VAL A 17 8.32 -14.38 -4.06
C VAL A 17 6.90 -13.86 -3.77
N ARG A 18 6.36 -12.97 -4.60
CA ARG A 18 5.21 -12.16 -4.22
C ARG A 18 4.00 -12.36 -5.14
N GLY A 19 3.38 -13.53 -5.02
CA GLY A 19 2.13 -13.84 -5.71
C GLY A 19 1.18 -14.75 -4.95
N MET A 20 1.48 -15.11 -3.68
CA MET A 20 0.64 -16.05 -2.92
C MET A 20 0.57 -15.63 -1.44
N GLY A 21 -0.49 -14.91 -1.05
CA GLY A 21 -0.89 -14.66 0.35
C GLY A 21 0.13 -14.02 1.28
N LYS A 22 1.14 -13.32 0.76
CA LYS A 22 2.26 -12.83 1.57
C LYS A 22 1.95 -11.45 2.10
N LEU A 23 1.76 -11.34 3.41
CA LEU A 23 1.65 -10.08 4.12
C LEU A 23 2.92 -9.22 3.94
N VAL A 24 2.76 -8.07 3.30
CA VAL A 24 3.82 -7.15 2.92
C VAL A 24 3.97 -5.98 3.89
N SER A 25 5.14 -5.34 3.87
CA SER A 25 5.41 -4.14 4.67
C SER A 25 4.94 -2.87 3.95
N THR A 26 4.70 -1.78 4.69
CA THR A 26 4.36 -0.45 4.12
C THR A 26 5.32 0.00 3.01
N LYS A 27 6.62 -0.26 3.16
CA LYS A 27 7.63 0.07 2.13
C LYS A 27 7.31 -0.63 0.81
N GLU A 28 6.97 -1.90 0.91
CA GLU A 28 6.80 -2.70 -0.27
C GLU A 28 5.40 -2.51 -0.89
N VAL A 29 4.40 -2.04 -0.13
CA VAL A 29 3.13 -1.51 -0.67
C VAL A 29 3.42 -0.26 -1.51
N ALA A 30 4.23 0.65 -0.97
CA ALA A 30 4.64 1.86 -1.67
C ALA A 30 5.35 1.55 -2.99
N ASP A 31 6.27 0.59 -2.98
CA ASP A 31 7.00 0.14 -4.17
C ASP A 31 6.05 -0.46 -5.22
N GLU A 32 5.17 -1.38 -4.81
CA GLU A 32 4.22 -2.05 -5.70
C GLU A 32 3.21 -1.08 -6.34
N ILE A 33 2.81 -0.05 -5.59
CA ILE A 33 1.85 0.97 -6.03
C ILE A 33 2.58 2.17 -6.63
N GLY A 34 3.91 2.22 -6.66
CA GLY A 34 4.64 3.37 -7.23
C GLY A 34 4.39 4.70 -6.51
N VAL A 35 4.13 4.68 -5.20
CA VAL A 35 3.91 5.87 -4.37
C VAL A 35 4.93 5.97 -3.25
N ALA A 36 5.09 7.16 -2.67
CA ALA A 36 5.95 7.33 -1.52
C ALA A 36 5.39 6.64 -0.26
N ARG A 37 6.25 6.14 0.62
CA ARG A 37 5.88 5.54 1.92
C ARG A 37 4.99 6.45 2.78
N GLN A 38 5.24 7.75 2.71
CA GLN A 38 4.44 8.78 3.39
C GLN A 38 2.99 8.81 2.89
N THR A 39 2.78 8.58 1.59
CA THR A 39 1.44 8.51 0.98
C THR A 39 0.70 7.28 1.50
N VAL A 40 1.36 6.12 1.54
CA VAL A 40 0.78 4.90 2.11
C VAL A 40 0.45 5.09 3.60
N SER A 41 1.37 5.70 4.37
CA SER A 41 1.12 6.00 5.78
C SER A 41 -0.03 6.98 5.97
N ARG A 42 -0.20 7.94 5.05
CA ARG A 42 -1.31 8.88 5.05
C ARG A 42 -2.63 8.17 4.79
N TRP A 43 -2.69 7.30 3.77
CA TRP A 43 -3.88 6.49 3.48
C TRP A 43 -4.32 5.62 4.64
N VAL A 44 -3.38 5.03 5.38
CA VAL A 44 -3.69 4.28 6.61
C VAL A 44 -4.30 5.18 7.70
N ARG A 45 -3.80 6.41 7.82
CA ARG A 45 -4.31 7.38 8.80
C ARG A 45 -5.67 7.95 8.39
N GLU A 46 -5.89 8.13 7.09
CA GLU A 46 -7.15 8.59 6.50
C GLU A 46 -8.18 7.46 6.37
N GLY A 47 -7.81 6.21 6.65
CA GLY A 47 -8.72 5.05 6.57
C GLY A 47 -8.96 4.55 5.15
N VAL A 48 -8.23 5.06 4.16
CA VAL A 48 -8.30 4.64 2.75
C VAL A 48 -7.84 3.20 2.57
N ILE A 49 -6.81 2.79 3.32
CA ILE A 49 -6.33 1.41 3.31
C ILE A 49 -6.15 0.89 4.74
N THR A 50 -6.42 -0.39 4.95
CA THR A 50 -6.37 -1.02 6.27
C THR A 50 -5.29 -2.10 6.31
N PRO A 51 -4.38 -2.08 7.31
CA PRO A 51 -3.43 -3.17 7.49
C PRO A 51 -4.14 -4.45 7.94
N ALA A 52 -3.89 -5.56 7.23
CA ALA A 52 -4.46 -6.87 7.54
C ALA A 52 -4.03 -7.40 8.93
N ARG A 53 -2.82 -7.06 9.39
CA ARG A 53 -2.36 -7.41 10.74
C ARG A 53 -1.44 -6.35 11.31
N ARG A 54 -1.62 -5.98 12.58
CA ARG A 54 -0.59 -5.25 13.34
C ARG A 54 0.07 -6.22 14.32
N THR A 55 1.40 -6.29 14.31
CA THR A 55 2.13 -7.01 15.36
C THR A 55 2.24 -6.13 16.60
N ALA A 56 2.41 -6.74 17.78
CA ALA A 56 2.55 -6.02 19.05
C ALA A 56 3.72 -5.00 19.07
N GLY A 57 4.71 -5.17 18.18
CA GLY A 57 5.82 -4.23 17.99
C GLY A 57 5.53 -3.05 17.04
N GLY A 58 4.26 -2.81 16.67
CA GLY A 58 3.85 -1.67 15.84
C GLY A 58 4.12 -1.84 14.34
N GLN A 59 4.53 -3.03 13.88
CA GLN A 59 4.71 -3.29 12.45
C GLN A 59 3.36 -3.65 11.82
N SER A 60 2.96 -2.86 10.83
CA SER A 60 1.77 -3.09 10.03
C SER A 60 2.09 -3.98 8.83
N ARG A 61 1.38 -5.10 8.75
CA ARG A 61 1.39 -6.07 7.67
C ARG A 61 0.16 -5.84 6.80
N PHE A 62 0.37 -5.66 5.50
CA PHE A 62 -0.66 -5.39 4.52
C PHE A 62 -0.82 -6.58 3.60
N ASP A 63 -2.04 -6.87 3.19
CA ASP A 63 -2.24 -7.74 2.04
C ASP A 63 -2.31 -6.85 0.78
N LEU A 64 -1.51 -7.17 -0.23
CA LEU A 64 -1.45 -6.32 -1.43
C LEU A 64 -2.73 -6.38 -2.25
N ASP A 65 -3.39 -7.53 -2.28
CA ASP A 65 -4.61 -7.69 -3.06
C ASP A 65 -5.73 -6.88 -2.41
N GLU A 66 -5.85 -6.97 -1.08
CA GLU A 66 -6.78 -6.17 -0.28
C GLU A 66 -6.51 -4.67 -0.43
N VAL A 67 -5.25 -4.23 -0.34
CA VAL A 67 -4.90 -2.80 -0.52
C VAL A 67 -5.30 -2.31 -1.91
N LYS A 68 -5.04 -3.11 -2.96
CA LYS A 68 -5.44 -2.76 -4.33
C LYS A 68 -6.96 -2.71 -4.46
N ARG A 69 -7.71 -3.60 -3.80
CA ARG A 69 -9.17 -3.58 -3.78
C ARG A 69 -9.70 -2.31 -3.11
N GLN A 70 -9.22 -2.01 -1.90
CA GLN A 70 -9.62 -0.82 -1.14
C GLN A 70 -9.32 0.48 -1.90
N LEU A 71 -8.17 0.56 -2.56
CA LEU A 71 -7.83 1.72 -3.39
C LEU A 71 -8.72 1.84 -4.62
N LYS A 72 -9.07 0.72 -5.28
CA LYS A 72 -10.02 0.73 -6.40
C LYS A 72 -11.42 1.15 -5.95
N GLU A 73 -11.88 0.69 -4.80
CA GLU A 73 -13.14 1.12 -4.21
C GLU A 73 -13.08 2.63 -3.94
N HIS A 74 -12.08 3.11 -3.20
CA HIS A 74 -11.99 4.51 -2.81
C HIS A 74 -11.71 5.50 -3.96
N LEU A 75 -10.99 5.09 -5.02
CA LEU A 75 -10.70 5.93 -6.19
C LEU A 75 -11.72 5.75 -7.32
N GLY A 76 -12.47 4.65 -7.31
CA GLY A 76 -13.53 4.35 -8.29
C GLY A 76 -14.90 4.91 -7.90
N GLU A 77 -15.06 5.33 -6.63
CA GLU A 77 -16.24 6.07 -6.17
C GLU A 77 -16.14 7.55 -6.58
N GLU A 78 -16.32 7.82 -7.87
CA GLU A 78 -16.88 9.10 -8.31
C GLU A 78 -18.41 8.94 -8.29
N HIS A 79 -19.05 9.38 -7.20
CA HIS A 79 -20.51 9.49 -7.09
C HIS A 79 -20.90 10.92 -6.74
#